data_AF-A0A7J2YYP1-F1
#
_entry.id   AF-A0A7J2YYP1-F1
#
_cell.length_a   1.000
_cell.length_b   1.000
_cell.length_c   1.000
_cell.angle_alpha   90.00
_cell.angle_beta   90.00
_cell.angle_gamma   90.00
#
_symmetry.space_group_name_H-M   'P 1'
#
loop_
_entity.id
_entity.type
_entity.pdbx_description
1 polymer ?
#
loop_
_entity_poly.entity_id
_entity_poly.type
_entity_poly.pdbx_seq_one_letter_code
_entity_poly.pdbx_strand_id
1 'polypeptide(L)'
;MDDMSVEAFGGEGVVVTSALVSHVSRKHREVLSFLGVDEKAFFGLLCNVLVKPDELYVDSSGAKYFLRRSVEGLYLNIIVDEGMARTAYLISSKAHSRLSRRKWLRRLC
;
A
#
# COMPACT_ATOMS: atom_id res chain seq x y z
N MET A 1 -4.59 8.65 -16.78
CA MET A 1 -4.20 8.86 -15.37
C MET A 1 -2.70 8.96 -15.41
N ASP A 2 -2.13 10.04 -14.92
CA ASP A 2 -0.69 10.28 -15.02
C ASP A 2 0.02 9.81 -13.75
N ASP A 3 1.31 9.54 -13.87
CA ASP A 3 2.15 9.20 -12.72
C ASP A 3 2.26 10.40 -11.78
N MET A 4 2.25 10.15 -10.47
CA MET A 4 2.24 11.20 -9.46
C MET A 4 3.29 10.94 -8.38
N SER A 5 4.01 11.98 -8.00
CA SER A 5 4.84 11.98 -6.79
C SER A 5 4.03 12.50 -5.61
N VAL A 6 3.99 11.74 -4.53
CA VAL A 6 3.28 12.05 -3.29
C VAL A 6 4.29 12.15 -2.16
N GLU A 7 4.23 13.20 -1.35
CA GLU A 7 4.98 13.25 -0.09
C GLU A 7 4.33 12.28 0.91
N ALA A 8 4.95 11.13 1.11
CA ALA A 8 4.45 10.08 1.99
C ALA A 8 4.73 10.41 3.46
N PHE A 9 4.09 9.66 4.36
CA PHE A 9 4.33 9.74 5.79
C PHE A 9 5.83 9.59 6.10
N GLY A 10 6.37 10.57 6.82
CA GLY A 10 7.81 10.69 7.07
C GLY A 10 8.57 11.61 6.09
N GLY A 11 7.88 12.25 5.15
CA GLY A 11 8.42 13.31 4.28
C GLY A 11 9.14 12.82 3.03
N GLU A 12 9.11 11.52 2.73
CA GLU A 12 9.73 10.97 1.52
C GLU A 12 8.80 11.08 0.31
N GLY A 13 9.33 11.49 -0.84
CA GLY A 13 8.61 11.45 -2.11
C GLY A 13 8.44 10.02 -2.61
N VAL A 14 7.19 9.59 -2.82
CA VAL A 14 6.84 8.29 -3.38
C VAL A 14 6.10 8.45 -4.70
N VAL A 15 6.60 7.79 -5.75
CA VAL A 15 5.97 7.77 -7.07
C VAL A 15 4.92 6.65 -7.14
N VAL A 16 3.70 7.02 -7.50
CA VAL A 16 2.59 6.11 -7.84
C VAL A 16 2.36 6.19 -9.34
N THR A 17 2.57 5.07 -10.03
CA THR A 17 2.41 5.03 -11.49
C THR A 17 1.01 4.56 -11.89
N SER A 18 0.56 5.04 -13.04
CA SER A 18 -0.63 4.53 -13.72
C SER A 18 -0.51 3.03 -14.03
N ALA A 19 0.69 2.58 -14.40
CA ALA A 19 1.00 1.18 -14.65
C ALA A 19 0.77 0.28 -13.42
N LEU A 20 1.10 0.77 -12.21
CA LEU A 20 0.80 0.07 -10.96
C LEU A 20 -0.72 -0.12 -10.81
N VAL A 21 -1.51 0.94 -10.96
CA VAL A 21 -2.98 0.85 -10.81
C VAL A 21 -3.57 -0.11 -11.82
N SER A 22 -3.19 -0.01 -13.09
CA SER A 22 -3.63 -0.95 -14.12
C SER A 22 -3.11 -2.38 -13.89
N HIS A 23 -1.95 -2.56 -13.25
CA HIS A 23 -1.47 -3.88 -12.84
C HIS A 23 -2.38 -4.47 -11.76
N VAL A 24 -2.65 -3.73 -10.68
CA VAL A 24 -3.52 -4.18 -9.58
C VAL A 24 -4.93 -4.44 -10.07
N SER A 25 -5.51 -3.56 -10.87
CA SER A 25 -6.84 -3.74 -11.47
C SER A 25 -6.97 -5.04 -12.29
N ARG A 26 -5.92 -5.40 -13.04
CA ARG A 26 -5.91 -6.61 -13.88
C ARG A 26 -5.57 -7.89 -13.12
N LYS A 27 -4.65 -7.84 -12.16
CA LYS A 27 -4.10 -9.01 -11.46
C LYS A 27 -4.72 -9.27 -10.09
N HIS A 28 -5.30 -8.24 -9.50
CA HIS A 28 -5.88 -8.21 -8.17
C HIS A 28 -7.25 -7.51 -8.20
N ARG A 29 -8.08 -7.88 -9.18
CA ARG A 29 -9.39 -7.24 -9.40
C ARG A 29 -10.28 -7.32 -8.15
N GLU A 30 -10.11 -8.38 -7.37
CA GLU A 30 -10.75 -8.58 -6.07
C GLU A 30 -10.48 -7.44 -5.09
N VAL A 31 -9.33 -6.77 -5.17
CA VAL A 31 -9.00 -5.62 -4.31
C VAL A 31 -9.92 -4.45 -4.59
N LEU A 32 -10.06 -4.08 -5.86
CA LEU A 32 -10.92 -2.96 -6.28
C LEU A 32 -12.39 -3.30 -6.01
N SER A 33 -12.81 -4.52 -6.34
CA SER A 33 -14.18 -4.98 -6.07
C SER A 33 -14.52 -4.99 -4.58
N PHE A 34 -13.60 -5.47 -3.74
CA PHE A 34 -13.78 -5.49 -2.28
C PHE A 34 -13.86 -4.08 -1.69
N LEU A 35 -13.05 -3.15 -2.21
CA LEU A 35 -13.04 -1.76 -1.78
C LEU A 35 -14.19 -0.94 -2.39
N GLY A 36 -14.92 -1.48 -3.36
CA GLY A 36 -16.01 -0.78 -4.05
C GLY A 36 -15.55 0.43 -4.87
N VAL A 37 -14.34 0.38 -5.43
CA VAL A 37 -13.72 1.51 -6.14
C VAL A 37 -13.36 1.16 -7.58
N ASP A 38 -13.36 2.17 -8.45
CA ASP A 38 -12.74 2.09 -9.78
C ASP A 38 -11.24 2.39 -9.70
N GLU A 39 -10.53 2.33 -10.84
CA GLU A 39 -9.09 2.61 -10.90
C GLU A 39 -8.73 4.03 -10.42
N LYS A 40 -9.56 5.03 -10.73
CA LYS A 40 -9.28 6.43 -10.37
C LYS A 40 -9.43 6.65 -8.87
N ALA A 41 -10.49 6.12 -8.28
CA ALA A 41 -10.70 6.15 -6.84
C ALA A 41 -9.67 5.29 -6.10
N PHE A 42 -9.25 4.16 -6.69
CA PHE A 42 -8.17 3.34 -6.13
C PHE A 42 -6.84 4.09 -6.12
N PHE A 43 -6.49 4.80 -7.20
CA PHE A 43 -5.30 5.67 -7.24
C PHE A 43 -5.34 6.73 -6.12
N GLY A 44 -6.46 7.43 -5.97
CA GLY A 44 -6.64 8.40 -4.89
C GLY A 44 -6.50 7.78 -3.50
N LEU A 45 -6.99 6.55 -3.32
CA LEU A 45 -6.83 5.79 -2.08
C LEU A 45 -5.36 5.43 -1.82
N LEU A 46 -4.60 4.99 -2.83
CA LEU A 46 -3.17 4.72 -2.69
C LEU A 46 -2.42 5.95 -2.20
N CYS A 47 -2.63 7.10 -2.85
CA CYS A 47 -2.00 8.37 -2.45
C CYS A 47 -2.38 8.75 -1.01
N ASN A 48 -3.66 8.60 -0.63
CA ASN A 48 -4.10 8.89 0.73
C ASN A 48 -3.45 8.00 1.79
N VAL A 49 -3.30 6.70 1.51
CA VAL A 49 -2.66 5.76 2.43
C VAL A 49 -1.17 6.04 2.56
N LEU A 50 -0.49 6.44 1.49
CA LEU A 50 0.92 6.86 1.56
C LEU A 50 1.11 8.09 2.46
N VAL A 51 0.22 9.07 2.39
CA VAL A 51 0.28 10.29 3.22
C VAL A 51 -0.08 10.00 4.68
N LYS A 52 -1.11 9.19 4.92
CA LYS A 52 -1.67 8.96 6.25
C LYS A 52 -1.95 7.47 6.49
N PRO A 53 -0.93 6.60 6.59
CA PRO A 53 -1.16 5.19 6.90
C PRO A 53 -1.68 5.02 8.33
N ASP A 54 -2.36 3.91 8.61
CA ASP A 54 -2.65 3.51 9.99
C ASP A 54 -1.44 2.84 10.64
N GLU A 55 -0.64 2.12 9.83
CA GLU A 55 0.60 1.49 10.26
C GLU A 55 1.65 1.59 9.15
N LEU A 56 2.90 1.80 9.53
CA LEU A 56 4.03 1.80 8.62
C LEU A 56 5.11 0.85 9.14
N TYR A 57 5.58 -0.07 8.29
CA TYR A 57 6.68 -0.98 8.61
C TYR A 57 7.80 -0.86 7.61
N VAL A 58 8.99 -1.28 8.02
CA VAL A 58 10.17 -1.46 7.17
C VAL A 58 10.75 -2.86 7.36
N ASP A 59 11.23 -3.48 6.28
CA ASP A 59 11.95 -4.76 6.33
C ASP A 59 13.47 -4.59 6.20
N SER A 60 14.21 -5.69 6.13
CA SER A 60 15.67 -5.69 6.07
C SER A 60 16.27 -5.17 4.77
N SER A 61 15.50 -5.11 3.67
CA SER A 61 15.97 -4.48 2.42
C SER A 61 15.71 -2.98 2.39
N GLY A 62 14.99 -2.44 3.39
CA GLY A 62 14.57 -1.04 3.39
C GLY A 62 13.22 -0.83 2.71
N ALA A 63 12.56 -1.88 2.22
CA ALA A 63 11.23 -1.75 1.63
C ALA A 63 10.22 -1.36 2.72
N LYS A 64 9.33 -0.43 2.37
CA LYS A 64 8.32 0.13 3.27
C LYS A 64 6.93 -0.40 2.96
N TYR A 65 6.17 -0.64 4.01
CA TYR A 65 4.83 -1.22 3.96
C TYR A 65 3.87 -0.24 4.61
N PHE A 66 3.07 0.44 3.80
CA PHE A 66 2.05 1.39 4.25
C PHE A 66 0.72 0.66 4.33
N LEU A 67 0.12 0.61 5.51
CA LEU A 67 -1.11 -0.14 5.74
C LEU A 67 -2.26 0.77 6.15
N ARG A 68 -3.45 0.46 5.60
CA ARG A 68 -4.74 1.00 6.04
C ARG A 68 -5.66 -0.15 6.40
N ARG A 69 -6.26 -0.12 7.59
CA ARG A 69 -7.30 -1.06 8.01
C ARG A 69 -8.58 -0.81 7.22
N SER A 70 -9.18 -1.89 6.73
CA SER A 70 -10.56 -1.87 6.23
C SER A 70 -11.52 -2.31 7.33
N VAL A 71 -12.82 -2.10 7.10
CA VAL A 71 -13.89 -2.42 8.06
C VAL A 71 -14.05 -3.92 8.34
N GLU A 72 -13.56 -4.80 7.46
CA GLU A 72 -13.71 -6.26 7.62
C GLU A 72 -12.44 -6.96 8.15
N GLY A 73 -11.55 -6.24 8.82
CA GLY A 73 -10.35 -6.83 9.43
C GLY A 73 -9.27 -7.25 8.41
N LEU A 74 -9.36 -6.74 7.18
CA LEU A 74 -8.29 -6.75 6.20
C LEU A 74 -7.49 -5.45 6.28
N TYR A 75 -6.30 -5.48 5.68
CA TYR A 75 -5.44 -4.32 5.53
C TYR A 75 -5.15 -4.14 4.04
N LEU A 76 -5.36 -2.93 3.52
CA LEU A 76 -4.73 -2.53 2.26
C LEU A 76 -3.26 -2.28 2.55
N ASN A 77 -2.39 -3.07 1.92
CA ASN A 77 -0.94 -3.02 2.09
C ASN A 77 -0.30 -2.51 0.79
N ILE A 78 0.39 -1.38 0.86
CA ILE A 78 1.15 -0.78 -0.24
C ILE A 78 2.62 -0.99 0.04
N ILE A 79 3.34 -1.59 -0.93
CA ILE A 79 4.79 -1.80 -0.82
C ILE A 79 5.49 -0.73 -1.63
N VAL A 80 6.37 0.01 -0.96
CA VAL A 80 7.24 1.03 -1.56
C VAL A 80 8.67 0.56 -1.44
N ASP A 81 9.40 0.66 -2.54
CA ASP A 81 10.81 0.31 -2.61
C ASP A 81 11.54 1.30 -3.51
N GLU A 82 12.61 1.89 -2.98
CA GLU A 82 13.40 2.96 -3.61
C GLU A 82 12.53 4.14 -4.08
N GLY A 83 11.66 4.65 -3.21
CA GLY A 83 10.78 5.79 -3.53
C GLY A 83 9.67 5.50 -4.56
N MET A 84 9.43 4.25 -4.93
CA MET A 84 8.38 3.88 -5.89
C MET A 84 7.42 2.85 -5.31
N ALA A 85 6.11 3.09 -5.46
CA ALA A 85 5.09 2.11 -5.13
C ALA A 85 5.17 0.94 -6.13
N ARG A 86 5.47 -0.26 -5.62
CA ARG A 86 5.70 -1.46 -6.43
C ARG A 86 4.44 -2.32 -6.59
N THR A 87 3.61 -2.39 -5.55
CA THR A 87 2.37 -3.16 -5.56
C THR A 87 1.43 -2.70 -4.44
N ALA A 88 0.15 -3.04 -4.55
CA ALA A 88 -0.84 -2.88 -3.51
C ALA A 88 -1.81 -4.08 -3.50
N TYR A 89 -2.08 -4.64 -2.33
CA TYR A 89 -2.99 -5.77 -2.17
C TYR A 89 -3.57 -5.85 -0.75
N LEU A 90 -4.64 -6.61 -0.59
CA LEU A 90 -5.27 -6.86 0.70
C LEU A 90 -4.57 -7.99 1.45
N ILE A 91 -4.34 -7.82 2.75
CA ILE A 91 -3.87 -8.88 3.65
C ILE A 91 -4.82 -9.06 4.82
N SER A 92 -4.99 -10.30 5.26
CA SER A 92 -5.75 -10.59 6.48
C SER A 92 -4.93 -10.30 7.73
N SER A 93 -5.62 -10.17 8.86
CA SER A 93 -4.99 -10.09 10.18
C SER A 93 -4.01 -11.25 10.46
N LYS A 94 -4.29 -12.46 9.94
CA LYS A 94 -3.37 -13.61 10.03
C LYS A 94 -2.10 -13.39 9.22
N ALA A 95 -2.22 -12.87 7.99
CA ALA A 95 -1.07 -12.57 7.15
C ALA A 95 -0.24 -11.41 7.72
N HIS A 96 -0.90 -10.37 8.23
CA HIS A 96 -0.26 -9.27 8.97
C HIS A 96 0.57 -9.79 10.15
N SER A 97 -0.03 -10.59 11.04
CA SER A 97 0.68 -11.16 12.20
C SER A 97 1.89 -12.03 11.80
N ARG A 98 1.80 -12.73 10.67
CA ARG A 98 2.93 -13.50 10.15
C ARG A 98 4.05 -12.59 9.63
N LEU A 99 3.71 -11.52 8.92
CA LEU A 99 4.69 -10.58 8.38
C LEU A 99 5.38 -9.78 9.48
N SER A 100 4.65 -9.34 10.50
CA SER A 100 5.22 -8.63 11.65
C SER A 100 6.21 -9.46 12.46
N ARG A 101 6.07 -10.79 12.44
CA ARG A 101 6.99 -11.71 13.14
C ARG A 101 8.19 -12.15 12.31
N ARG A 102 8.11 -12.09 10.98
CA ARG A 102 9.08 -12.77 10.09
C ARG A 102 9.75 -11.87 9.06
N LYS A 103 9.11 -10.76 8.68
CA LYS A 103 9.56 -9.93 7.56
C LYS A 103 9.83 -8.51 8.00
N TRP A 104 8.86 -7.89 8.67
CA TRP A 104 9.01 -6.51 9.12
C TRP A 104 9.95 -6.47 10.32
N LEU A 105 10.99 -5.64 10.21
CA LEU A 105 11.96 -5.44 11.28
C LEU A 105 11.43 -4.47 12.33
N ARG A 106 10.73 -3.43 11.88
CA ARG A 106 10.38 -2.27 12.71
C ARG A 106 9.07 -1.66 12.24
N ARG A 107 8.26 -1.25 13.22
CA ARG A 107 7.10 -0.36 13.04
C ARG A 107 7.53 1.09 13.23
N LEU A 108 7.08 1.99 12.35
CA LEU A 108 7.42 3.41 12.34
C LEU A 108 6.28 4.31 12.85
N CYS A 109 5.02 3.85 12.74
CA CYS A 109 3.84 4.45 13.35
C CYS A 109 2.75 3.39 13.53
#